data_AF-A0A392U4W9-F1
#
_entry.id   AF-A0A392U4W9-F1
#
_cell.length_a   1.000
_cell.length_b   1.000
_cell.length_c   1.000
_cell.angle_alpha   90.00
_cell.angle_beta   90.00
_cell.angle_gamma   90.00
#
_symmetry.space_group_name_H-M   'P 1'
#
loop_
_entity.id
_entity.type
_entity.pdbx_description
1 polymer ?
#
loop_
_entity_poly.entity_id
_entity_poly.type
_entity_poly.pdbx_seq_one_letter_code
_entity_poly.pdbx_strand_id
1 'polypeptide(L)' 'MEVGARYDFGFQFAIEQLKIVFLNLDEAKLGELDALNRIVDGKLVPFVPT' A
#
# COMPACT_ATOMS: atom_id res chain seq x y z
N MET A 1 6.25 3.74 -19.18
CA MET A 1 6.34 3.49 -17.73
C MET A 1 6.34 1.99 -17.52
N GLU A 2 7.35 1.50 -16.81
CA GLU A 2 7.36 0.12 -16.31
C GLU A 2 6.13 -0.13 -15.44
N VAL A 3 5.70 -1.39 -15.36
CA VAL A 3 4.52 -1.79 -14.60
C VAL A 3 4.67 -1.43 -13.12
N GLY A 4 5.86 -1.64 -12.54
CA GLY A 4 6.17 -1.27 -11.15
C GLY A 4 5.95 0.22 -10.87
N ALA A 5 6.47 1.10 -11.74
CA ALA A 5 6.34 2.55 -11.58
C ALA A 5 4.87 3.04 -11.57
N ARG A 6 3.94 2.32 -12.23
CA ARG A 6 2.51 2.65 -12.18
C ARG A 6 1.88 2.26 -10.83
N TYR A 7 2.30 1.13 -10.26
CA TYR A 7 1.84 0.70 -8.93
C TYR A 7 2.38 1.64 -7.84
N ASP A 8 3.67 2.01 -7.90
CA ASP A 8 4.27 2.94 -6.94
C ASP A 8 3.55 4.30 -6.97
N PHE A 9 3.25 4.82 -8.18
CA PHE A 9 2.52 6.07 -8.32
C PHE A 9 1.10 5.99 -7.74
N GLY A 10 0.38 4.90 -8.01
CA GLY A 10 -0.98 4.69 -7.48
C GLY A 10 -1.00 4.59 -5.95
N PHE A 11 -0.02 3.89 -5.37
CA PHE A 11 0.14 3.77 -3.93
C PHE A 11 0.40 5.14 -3.29
N GLN A 12 1.38 5.90 -3.81
CA GLN A 12 1.71 7.23 -3.31
C GLN A 12 0.53 8.19 -3.42
N PHE A 13 -0.22 8.15 -4.53
CA PHE A 13 -1.43 8.93 -4.67
C PHE A 13 -2.47 8.62 -3.57
N ALA A 14 -2.69 7.34 -3.25
CA ALA A 14 -3.63 6.95 -2.20
C ALA A 14 -3.18 7.40 -0.81
N ILE A 15 -1.88 7.33 -0.50
CA ILE A 15 -1.30 7.84 0.74
C ILE A 15 -1.56 9.35 0.90
N GLU A 16 -1.32 10.14 -0.15
CA GLU A 16 -1.55 11.59 -0.11
C GLU A 16 -3.03 11.94 0.10
N GLN A 17 -3.95 11.16 -0.46
CA GLN A 17 -5.38 11.34 -0.16
C GLN A 17 -5.72 11.00 1.30
N LEU A 18 -5.14 9.93 1.87
CA LEU A 18 -5.41 9.52 3.25
C LEU A 18 -4.87 10.54 4.27
N LYS A 19 -3.73 11.17 3.99
CA LYS A 19 -3.13 12.21 4.87
C LYS A 19 -4.06 13.40 5.11
N ILE A 20 -5.02 13.68 4.20
CA ILE A 20 -6.02 14.75 4.37
C ILE A 20 -6.89 14.52 5.62
N VAL A 21 -7.24 13.27 5.89
CA VAL A 21 -8.14 12.89 7.00
C VAL A 21 -7.38 12.29 8.17
N PHE A 22 -6.26 11.61 7.89
CA PHE A 22 -5.46 10.89 8.87
C PHE A 22 -4.05 11.51 8.95
N LEU A 23 -3.90 12.57 9.75
CA LEU A 23 -2.65 13.34 9.87
C LEU A 23 -1.46 12.55 10.45
N ASN A 24 -1.73 11.44 11.13
CA ASN A 24 -0.70 10.59 11.77
C ASN A 24 -0.49 9.27 11.01
N LEU A 25 -0.69 9.29 9.69
CA LEU A 25 -0.49 8.11 8.84
C LEU A 25 0.98 7.70 8.83
N ASP A 26 1.27 6.46 9.21
CA ASP A 26 2.61 5.88 9.10
C ASP A 26 2.79 5.31 7.68
N GLU A 27 3.25 6.16 6.77
CA GLU A 27 3.48 5.79 5.37
C GLU A 27 4.48 4.63 5.23
N ALA A 28 5.55 4.64 6.04
CA ALA A 28 6.57 3.59 5.99
C ALA A 28 5.96 2.24 6.37
N LYS A 29 5.13 2.21 7.43
CA LYS A 29 4.45 0.98 7.83
C LYS A 29 3.46 0.49 6.79
N LEU A 30 2.75 1.39 6.12
CA LEU A 30 1.80 1.01 5.06
C LEU A 30 2.52 0.45 3.83
N GLY A 31 3.65 1.03 3.44
CA GLY A 31 4.47 0.50 2.34
C GLY A 31 5.02 -0.90 2.65
N GLU A 32 5.47 -1.13 3.88
CA GLU A 32 5.89 -2.47 4.35
C GLU A 32 4.72 -3.48 4.26
N LEU A 33 3.53 -3.08 4.72
CA LEU A 33 2.36 -3.95 4.69
C LEU A 33 1.91 -4.28 3.27
N ASP A 34 1.90 -3.30 2.37
CA ASP A 34 1.56 -3.49 0.95
C ASP A 34 2.54 -4.43 0.25
N ALA A 35 3.85 -4.26 0.49
CA ALA A 35 4.88 -5.07 -0.14
C ALA A 35 4.88 -6.54 0.33
N LEU A 36 4.49 -6.80 1.59
CA LEU A 36 4.60 -8.13 2.20
C LEU A 36 3.28 -8.90 2.29
N ASN A 37 2.14 -8.24 2.06
CA ASN A 37 0.83 -8.82 2.28
C ASN A 37 -0.09 -8.62 1.08
N ARG A 38 -1.20 -9.34 1.11
CA ARG A 38 -2.36 -9.12 0.24
C ARG A 38 -3.61 -9.03 1.09
N ILE A 39 -4.66 -8.45 0.52
CA ILE A 39 -5.98 -8.40 1.16
C ILE A 39 -6.80 -9.61 0.69
N VAL A 40 -7.26 -10.42 1.65
CA VAL A 40 -8.22 -11.53 1.43
C VAL A 40 -9.36 -11.33 2.43
N ASP A 41 -10.59 -11.24 1.92
CA ASP A 41 -11.80 -11.01 2.72
C ASP A 41 -11.68 -9.83 3.71
N GLY A 42 -11.07 -8.73 3.23
CA GLY A 42 -10.85 -7.52 4.02
C GLY A 42 -9.78 -7.62 5.11
N LYS A 43 -8.98 -8.70 5.12
CA LYS A 43 -7.87 -8.90 6.07
C LYS A 43 -6.54 -8.96 5.36
N LEU A 44 -5.51 -8.40 6.00
CA LEU A 44 -4.13 -8.57 5.56
C LEU A 44 -3.69 -10.01 5.84
N VAL A 45 -3.19 -10.67 4.82
CA VAL A 45 -2.56 -11.99 4.90
C VAL A 45 -1.20 -11.93 4.20
N PRO A 46 -0.17 -12.63 4.69
CA PRO A 46 1.13 -12.65 4.03
C PRO A 46 1.03 -13.07 2.57
N PHE A 47 1.79 -12.41 1.70
CA PHE A 47 1.93 -12.86 0.33
C PHE A 47 2.74 -14.16 0.30
N VAL A 48 2.20 -15.18 -0.35
CA VAL A 48 2.90 -16.47 -0.57
C VAL A 48 2.96 -16.67 -2.08
N PRO A 49 4.16 -16.63 -2.70
CA PRO A 49 4.32 -16.96 -4.11
C PRO A 49 3.89 -18.41 -4.34
N THR A 50 2.93 -18.62 -5.25
CA THR A 50 2.54 -19.94 -5.77
C THR A 50 3.40 -20.35 -6.95
#